data_AF-A0A0F9A921-F1
#
_entry.id   AF-A0A0F9A921-F1
#
_cell.length_a   1.000
_cell.length_b   1.000
_cell.length_c   1.000
_cell.angle_alpha   90.00
_cell.angle_beta   90.00
_cell.angle_gamma   90.00
#
_symmetry.space_group_name_H-M   'P 1'
#
loop_
_entity.id
_entity.type
_entity.pdbx_description
1 polymer ?
#
loop_
_entity_poly.entity_id
_entity_poly.type
_entity_poly.pdbx_seq_one_letter_code
_entity_poly.pdbx_strand_id
1 'polypeptide(L)'
;MKIRVLDIEPILTALKERPHEFILVEHTLNHKPSKYRFWVSNGFWFYGIWEIPGRRGKASFGFWQKICFHRAFVPFKRAYAKRLRAGVSELDAEIHSKFSPLGPGSTP
;
A
#
# COMPACT_ATOMS: atom_id res chain seq x y z
N MET A 1 -20.80 -16.76 -18.12
CA MET A 1 -19.41 -17.05 -17.70
C MET A 1 -19.27 -16.68 -16.23
N LYS A 2 -19.33 -17.66 -15.31
CA LYS A 2 -19.23 -17.40 -13.86
C LYS A 2 -17.83 -16.88 -13.55
N ILE A 3 -17.72 -15.64 -13.08
CA ILE A 3 -16.48 -15.11 -12.50
C ILE A 3 -16.15 -16.05 -11.33
N ARG A 4 -15.14 -16.91 -11.50
CA ARG A 4 -14.59 -17.65 -10.35
C ARG A 4 -14.20 -16.58 -9.34
N VAL A 5 -14.92 -16.55 -8.21
CA VAL A 5 -14.65 -15.65 -7.09
C VAL A 5 -13.16 -15.75 -6.85
N LEU A 6 -12.44 -14.65 -7.06
CA LEU A 6 -11.02 -14.63 -6.80
C LEU A 6 -10.85 -15.02 -5.34
N ASP A 7 -10.09 -16.09 -5.08
CA ASP A 7 -9.81 -16.46 -3.70
C ASP A 7 -8.89 -15.39 -3.12
N ILE A 8 -9.47 -14.54 -2.28
CA ILE A 8 -8.76 -13.39 -1.72
C ILE A 8 -7.94 -13.78 -0.50
N GLU A 9 -8.22 -14.92 0.13
CA GLU A 9 -7.59 -15.31 1.39
C GLU A 9 -6.07 -15.40 1.29
N PRO A 10 -5.47 -16.03 0.26
CA PRO A 10 -4.01 -16.06 0.11
C PRO A 10 -3.39 -14.66 0.05
N ILE A 11 -4.10 -13.71 -0.54
CA ILE A 11 -3.64 -12.33 -0.68
C ILE A 11 -3.79 -11.57 0.64
N LEU A 12 -4.86 -11.82 1.40
CA LEU A 12 -5.02 -11.27 2.74
C LEU A 12 -3.96 -11.79 3.71
N THR A 13 -3.61 -13.07 3.61
CA THR A 13 -2.52 -13.68 4.38
C THR A 13 -1.18 -13.07 3.99
N ALA A 14 -0.89 -12.98 2.69
CA ALA A 14 0.31 -12.32 2.20
C ALA A 14 0.41 -10.84 2.65
N LEU A 15 -0.71 -10.11 2.71
CA LEU A 15 -0.73 -8.73 3.19
C LEU A 15 -0.30 -8.60 4.66
N LYS A 16 -0.61 -9.60 5.49
CA LYS A 16 -0.27 -9.63 6.91
C LYS A 16 1.16 -10.11 7.14
N GLU A 17 1.55 -11.19 6.48
CA GLU A 17 2.82 -11.89 6.73
C GLU A 17 3.98 -11.29 5.92
N ARG A 18 3.71 -10.85 4.69
CA ARG A 18 4.71 -10.38 3.72
C ARG A 18 4.34 -9.00 3.16
N PRO A 19 4.16 -7.98 4.03
CA PRO A 19 3.70 -6.65 3.59
C PRO A 19 4.67 -5.95 2.63
N HIS A 20 5.95 -6.35 2.59
CA HIS A 20 6.96 -5.80 1.68
C HIS A 20 6.77 -6.21 0.20
N GLU A 21 5.96 -7.26 -0.05
CA GLU A 21 5.57 -7.68 -1.40
C GLU A 21 4.51 -6.75 -2.01
N PHE A 22 3.94 -5.86 -1.20
CA PHE A 22 2.89 -4.93 -1.59
C PHE A 22 3.43 -3.50 -1.70
N ILE A 23 2.97 -2.78 -2.73
CA ILE A 23 3.21 -1.35 -2.88
C ILE A 23 1.86 -0.64 -2.89
N LEU A 24 1.71 0.35 -2.02
CA LEU A 24 0.56 1.25 -2.00
C LEU A 24 0.88 2.50 -2.82
N VAL A 25 0.13 2.71 -3.91
CA VAL A 25 0.27 3.87 -4.80
C VAL A 25 -1.07 4.60 -4.84
N GLU A 26 -1.14 5.78 -4.24
CA GLU A 26 -2.35 6.64 -4.12
C GLU A 26 -3.63 5.89 -3.70
N HIS A 27 -4.31 5.28 -4.68
CA HIS A 27 -5.58 4.57 -4.56
C HIS A 27 -5.51 3.13 -5.06
N THR A 28 -4.31 2.57 -5.20
CA THR A 28 -4.06 1.21 -5.66
C THR A 28 -3.07 0.48 -4.77
N LEU A 29 -3.33 -0.79 -4.53
CA LEU A 29 -2.43 -1.69 -3.85
C LEU A 29 -1.97 -2.74 -4.86
N ASN A 30 -0.67 -2.77 -5.13
CA ASN A 30 -0.06 -3.65 -6.10
C ASN A 30 0.66 -4.78 -5.38
N HIS A 31 0.33 -6.03 -5.71
CA HIS A 31 1.05 -7.20 -5.21
C HIS A 31 2.08 -7.65 -6.24
N LYS A 32 3.37 -7.46 -5.95
CA LYS A 32 4.48 -7.71 -6.91
C LYS A 32 4.48 -9.13 -7.46
N PRO A 33 4.38 -10.20 -6.65
CA PRO A 33 4.55 -11.57 -7.13
C PRO A 33 3.44 -11.99 -8.09
N SER A 34 2.20 -11.66 -7.75
CA SER A 34 1.03 -12.08 -8.53
C SER A 34 0.61 -11.08 -9.59
N LYS A 35 1.26 -9.91 -9.68
CA LYS A 35 0.89 -8.78 -10.56
C LYS A 35 -0.56 -8.31 -10.40
N TYR A 36 -1.21 -8.63 -9.27
CA TYR A 36 -2.57 -8.16 -9.00
C TYR A 36 -2.53 -6.69 -8.61
N ARG A 37 -3.48 -5.91 -9.13
CA ARG A 37 -3.73 -4.55 -8.68
C ARG A 37 -5.10 -4.48 -8.03
N PHE A 38 -5.16 -4.00 -6.81
CA PHE A 38 -6.38 -3.74 -6.07
C PHE A 38 -6.60 -2.24 -6.05
N TRP A 39 -7.85 -1.78 -6.19
CA TRP A 39 -8.17 -0.38 -5.93
C TRP A 39 -8.60 -0.25 -4.47
N VAL A 40 -8.05 0.77 -3.81
CA VAL A 40 -8.25 1.07 -2.39
C VAL A 40 -8.63 2.55 -2.27
N SER A 41 -9.89 2.83 -1.93
CA SER A 41 -10.34 4.22 -1.73
C SER A 41 -9.90 4.77 -0.37
N ASN A 42 -9.41 6.01 -0.35
CA ASN A 42 -9.17 6.76 0.88
C ASN A 42 -10.49 7.31 1.41
N GLY A 43 -11.16 6.55 2.29
CA GLY A 43 -12.30 7.05 3.07
C GLY A 43 -13.46 6.08 3.21
N PHE A 44 -13.55 5.05 2.38
CA PHE A 44 -14.70 4.14 2.36
C PHE A 44 -14.33 2.69 2.04
N TRP A 45 -15.28 1.78 2.30
CA TRP A 45 -15.25 0.34 2.03
C TRP A 45 -15.32 -0.01 0.52
N PHE A 46 -14.74 0.83 -0.33
CA PHE A 46 -14.61 0.59 -1.76
C PHE A 46 -13.28 -0.11 -2.04
N TYR A 47 -13.37 -1.43 -2.05
CA TYR A 47 -12.29 -2.35 -2.39
C TYR A 47 -12.71 -3.22 -3.55
N GLY A 48 -11.73 -3.57 -4.37
CA GLY A 48 -11.89 -4.59 -5.38
C GLY A 48 -10.61 -4.78 -6.18
N ILE A 49 -10.74 -5.55 -7.25
CA ILE A 49 -9.65 -5.89 -8.16
C ILE A 49 -9.71 -4.91 -9.32
N TRP A 50 -8.65 -4.12 -9.45
CA TRP A 50 -8.45 -3.21 -10.56
C TRP A 50 -7.98 -3.97 -11.81
N GLU A 51 -7.06 -4.91 -11.64
CA GLU A 51 -6.48 -5.66 -12.75
C GLU A 51 -6.10 -7.09 -12.33
N ILE A 52 -6.55 -8.05 -13.14
CA ILE A 52 -6.21 -9.48 -13.03
C ILE A 52 -5.28 -9.81 -14.21
N PRO A 53 -4.08 -10.35 -13.97
CA PRO A 53 -3.21 -10.77 -15.06
C PRO A 53 -3.93 -11.77 -15.98
N GLY A 54 -3.93 -11.47 -17.29
CA GLY A 54 -4.58 -12.33 -18.29
C GLY A 54 -6.10 -12.20 -18.39
N ARG A 55 -6.74 -11.29 -17.65
CA ARG A 55 -8.18 -10.97 -17.82
C ARG A 55 -8.41 -9.47 -17.87
N ARG A 56 -9.14 -9.01 -18.89
CA ARG A 56 -9.67 -7.65 -18.93
C ARG A 56 -10.93 -7.56 -18.08
N GLY A 57 -10.88 -6.84 -16.96
CA GLY A 57 -12.06 -6.54 -16.17
C GLY A 57 -11.72 -6.04 -14.76
N LYS A 58 -12.53 -5.10 -14.28
CA LYS A 58 -12.56 -4.67 -12.88
C LYS A 58 -13.62 -5.49 -12.14
N ALA A 59 -13.31 -5.92 -10.93
CA ALA A 59 -14.26 -6.67 -10.09
C ALA A 59 -14.35 -6.02 -8.72
N SER A 60 -15.54 -5.57 -8.33
CA SER A 60 -15.78 -5.13 -6.96
C SER A 60 -15.80 -6.33 -6.03
N PHE A 61 -15.22 -6.20 -4.84
CA PHE A 61 -15.35 -7.22 -3.81
C PHE A 61 -16.80 -7.32 -3.31
N GLY A 62 -17.23 -8.53 -2.97
CA GLY A 62 -18.45 -8.74 -2.19
C GLY A 62 -18.34 -8.12 -0.79
N PHE A 63 -19.48 -7.99 -0.09
CA PHE A 63 -19.53 -7.38 1.24
C PHE A 63 -18.54 -8.01 2.23
N TRP A 64 -18.55 -9.34 2.35
CA TRP A 64 -17.62 -10.09 3.22
C TRP A 64 -16.16 -9.91 2.83
N GLN A 65 -15.87 -9.92 1.53
CA GLN A 65 -14.52 -9.70 1.01
C GLN A 65 -14.02 -8.28 1.35
N LYS A 66 -14.90 -7.27 1.27
CA LYS A 66 -14.58 -5.91 1.72
C LYS A 66 -14.25 -5.87 3.21
N ILE A 67 -14.98 -6.61 4.07
CA ILE A 67 -14.67 -6.73 5.51
C ILE A 67 -13.30 -7.33 5.73
N CYS A 68 -13.03 -8.49 5.16
CA CYS A 68 -11.76 -9.18 5.38
C CYS A 68 -10.58 -8.34 4.85
N PHE A 69 -10.75 -7.71 3.68
CA PHE A 69 -9.74 -6.84 3.09
C PHE A 69 -9.51 -5.57 3.92
N HIS A 70 -10.57 -4.89 4.37
CA HIS A 70 -10.45 -3.70 5.21
C HIS A 70 -9.67 -3.99 6.49
N ARG A 71 -10.02 -5.09 7.18
CA ARG A 71 -9.36 -5.52 8.43
C ARG A 71 -7.88 -5.81 8.23
N ALA A 72 -7.48 -6.35 7.08
CA ALA A 72 -6.07 -6.61 6.76
C ALA A 72 -5.34 -5.33 6.28
N PHE A 73 -6.04 -4.48 5.52
CA PHE A 73 -5.46 -3.31 4.87
C PHE A 73 -5.22 -2.12 5.80
N VAL A 74 -6.13 -1.85 6.75
CA VAL A 74 -5.97 -0.74 7.72
C VAL A 74 -4.65 -0.80 8.49
N PRO A 75 -4.27 -1.93 9.13
CA PRO A 75 -2.99 -2.01 9.83
C PRO A 75 -1.80 -1.89 8.87
N PHE A 76 -1.87 -2.50 7.69
CA PHE A 76 -0.85 -2.33 6.65
C PHE A 76 -0.67 -0.86 6.27
N LYS A 77 -1.75 -0.13 5.98
CA LYS A 77 -1.71 1.30 5.60
C LYS A 77 -1.10 2.15 6.71
N ARG A 78 -1.45 1.90 7.98
CA ARG A 78 -0.86 2.60 9.13
C ARG A 78 0.64 2.34 9.24
N ALA A 79 1.06 1.08 9.11
CA ALA A 79 2.48 0.72 9.13
C ALA A 79 3.25 1.31 7.94
N TYR A 80 2.65 1.31 6.74
CA TYR A 80 3.22 1.88 5.52
C TYR A 80 3.39 3.39 5.62
N ALA A 81 2.38 4.12 6.14
CA ALA A 81 2.48 5.55 6.40
C ALA A 81 3.55 5.88 7.44
N LYS A 82 3.68 5.06 8.50
CA LYS A 82 4.75 5.21 9.50
C LYS A 82 6.14 4.99 8.88
N ARG A 83 6.29 3.98 8.02
CA ARG A 83 7.53 3.73 7.27
C ARG A 83 7.89 4.85 6.30
N LEU A 84 6.91 5.37 5.56
CA LEU A 84 7.14 6.53 4.68
C LEU A 84 7.60 7.74 5.48
N ARG A 85 6.96 8.03 6.62
CA ARG A 85 7.40 9.13 7.49
C ARG A 85 8.79 8.91 8.07
N ALA A 86 9.11 7.68 8.49
CA ALA A 86 10.44 7.33 9.01
C ALA A 86 11.53 7.42 7.93
N GLY A 87 11.27 6.89 6.73
CA GLY A 87 12.19 6.95 5.60
C GLY A 87 12.36 8.37 5.06
N VAL A 88 11.30 9.20 5.08
CA VAL A 88 11.42 10.64 4.81
C VAL A 88 12.23 11.33 5.91
N SER A 89 12.06 10.97 7.19
CA SER A 89 12.89 11.51 8.27
C SER A 89 14.36 11.10 8.17
N GLU A 90 14.67 9.87 7.73
CA GLU A 90 16.04 9.42 7.49
C GLU A 90 16.65 10.14 6.28
N LEU A 91 15.88 10.33 5.20
CA LEU A 91 16.30 11.09 4.03
C LEU A 91 16.46 12.59 4.35
N ASP A 92 15.55 13.18 5.12
CA ASP A 92 15.63 14.57 5.59
C ASP A 92 16.80 14.75 6.55
N ALA A 93 17.07 13.79 7.45
CA ALA A 93 18.24 13.81 8.31
C ALA A 93 19.54 13.67 7.51
N GLU A 94 19.56 12.85 6.47
CA GLU A 94 20.70 12.71 5.57
C GLU A 94 20.91 13.97 4.72
N ILE A 95 19.84 14.59 4.23
CA ILE A 95 19.87 15.88 3.52
C ILE A 95 20.32 16.99 4.46
N HIS A 96 19.76 17.11 5.66
CA HIS A 96 20.21 18.09 6.66
C HIS A 96 21.67 17.87 7.07
N SER A 97 22.13 16.62 7.21
CA SER A 97 23.52 16.32 7.51
C SER A 97 24.47 16.70 6.36
N LYS A 98 24.07 16.45 5.11
CA LYS A 98 24.89 16.73 3.92
C LYS A 98 24.83 18.17 3.43
N PHE A 99 23.71 18.85 3.69
CA PHE A 99 23.40 20.17 3.11
C PHE A 99 23.06 21.24 4.15
N SER A 100 23.29 21.04 5.45
CA SER A 100 23.24 22.17 6.40
C SER A 100 24.29 23.20 5.99
N PRO A 101 23.87 24.39 5.51
CA PRO A 101 24.81 25.48 5.31
C PRO A 101 24.98 26.18 6.66
N LEU A 102 26.23 26.47 6.99
CA LEU A 102 26.67 27.33 8.09
C LEU A 102 26.79 26.61 9.44
N GLY A 103 28.05 26.28 9.76
CA GLY A 103 28.48 26.14 11.14
C GLY A 103 28.26 27.44 11.93
N PRO A 104 28.26 27.38 13.26
CA PRO A 104 28.13 28.55 14.12
C PRO A 104 29.42 29.38 14.01
N GLY A 105 29.44 30.40 13.16
CA GLY A 105 30.69 31.13 12.94
C GLY A 105 30.62 32.31 11.98
N SER A 106 29.63 33.18 12.12
CA SER A 106 29.71 34.54 11.58
C SER A 106 28.69 35.44 12.25
N THR A 107 29.03 35.90 13.45
CA THR A 107 28.53 37.16 14.00
C THR A 107 29.17 38.34 13.25
N PRO A 108 28.44 39.47 13.10
CA PRO A 108 28.92 40.67 12.43
C PRO A 108 30.09 41.35 13.18
#